data_AF-A0AAJ2R625-F1
#
_entry.id   AF-A0AAJ2R625-F1
#
_cell.length_a   1.000
_cell.length_b   1.000
_cell.length_c   1.000
_cell.angle_alpha   90.00
_cell.angle_beta   90.00
_cell.angle_gamma   90.00
#
_symmetry.space_group_name_H-M   'P 1'
#
loop_
_entity.id
_entity.type
_entity.pdbx_description
1 polymer ?
#
loop_
_entity_poly.entity_id
_entity_poly.type
_entity_poly.pdbx_seq_one_letter_code
_entity_poly.pdbx_strand_id
1 'polypeptide(L)'
;MTTAHLLPAALTALFIATVPIAGAQEKSSLIWTPMRTVVLNSTNFPSTGTAEEQQILKQLWSEDLSRVRRNVRGLYPVFLLIGDVRKGPRRIIFSMFSSAGSERCDPPANGASSHDIYSMCNMRVTPWPQSNGKQTDLPNYCAIFGEKPEIGRIEYSFDPTLQTINFRTVQYGKIVQECNKTLKLD
;
A
#
# COMPACT_ATOMS: atom_id res chain seq x y z
N MET A 1 47.85 78.10 8.24
CA MET A 1 48.12 77.43 9.52
C MET A 1 46.77 77.08 10.14
N THR A 2 46.27 75.88 9.88
CA THR A 2 46.32 74.67 10.74
C THR A 2 45.19 74.61 11.78
N THR A 3 44.45 73.48 11.73
CA THR A 3 43.75 72.74 12.82
C THR A 3 42.54 73.41 13.49
N ALA A 4 41.27 72.94 13.39
CA ALA A 4 40.61 71.63 13.56
C ALA A 4 40.37 71.18 15.03
N HIS A 5 39.09 71.08 15.42
CA HIS A 5 38.51 70.16 16.43
C HIS A 5 37.02 69.99 16.08
N LEU A 6 36.56 68.87 15.48
CA LEU A 6 36.25 67.52 16.00
C LEU A 6 34.89 67.38 16.75
N LEU A 7 33.88 66.94 15.98
CA LEU A 7 32.86 65.87 16.16
C LEU A 7 32.35 65.47 17.56
N PRO A 8 31.06 65.08 17.65
CA PRO A 8 30.78 63.63 17.60
C PRO A 8 29.54 63.27 16.75
N ALA A 9 29.61 62.17 16.01
CA ALA A 9 28.42 61.52 15.46
C ALA A 9 28.52 60.01 15.71
N ALA A 10 27.50 59.49 16.38
CA ALA A 10 27.37 58.12 16.84
C ALA A 10 27.19 57.12 15.69
N LEU A 11 27.86 55.96 15.79
CA LEU A 11 27.56 54.79 14.98
C LEU A 11 26.42 53.99 15.64
N THR A 12 25.32 53.82 14.91
CA THR A 12 24.26 52.86 15.26
C THR A 12 24.46 51.61 14.39
N ALA A 13 24.82 50.49 15.01
CA ALA A 13 24.93 49.20 14.32
C ALA A 13 23.55 48.54 14.22
N LEU A 14 23.08 48.27 13.00
CA LEU A 14 21.84 47.55 12.73
C LEU A 14 22.14 46.03 12.67
N PHE A 15 21.67 45.27 13.67
CA PHE A 15 21.70 43.81 13.62
C PHE A 15 20.53 43.32 12.74
N ILE A 16 20.85 42.78 11.56
CA ILE A 16 19.87 42.02 10.75
C ILE A 16 19.84 40.60 11.31
N ALA A 17 18.85 40.30 12.15
CA ALA A 17 18.56 38.94 12.55
C ALA A 17 17.91 38.21 11.37
N THR A 18 18.67 37.36 10.69
CA THR A 18 18.12 36.41 9.72
C THR A 18 17.39 35.30 10.49
N VAL A 19 16.07 35.41 10.55
CA VAL A 19 15.22 34.32 11.02
C VAL A 19 15.37 33.16 10.02
N PRO A 20 15.72 31.94 10.47
CA PRO A 20 15.63 30.80 9.58
C PRO A 20 14.15 30.61 9.28
N ILE A 21 13.76 30.84 8.02
CA ILE A 21 12.47 30.36 7.51
C ILE A 21 12.59 28.84 7.59
N ALA A 22 12.06 28.28 8.68
CA ALA A 22 11.75 26.86 8.75
C ALA A 22 10.83 26.60 7.56
N GLY A 23 11.39 26.01 6.50
CA GLY A 23 10.60 25.49 5.41
C GLY A 23 9.61 24.54 6.04
N ALA A 24 8.34 24.96 6.11
CA ALA A 24 7.24 24.03 6.25
C ALA A 24 7.34 23.14 5.01
N GLN A 25 8.05 22.03 5.17
CA GLN A 25 8.12 20.97 4.19
C GLN A 25 6.66 20.60 3.95
N GLU A 26 6.15 20.96 2.79
CA GLU A 26 4.79 20.65 2.37
C GLU A 26 4.66 19.14 2.51
N LYS A 27 3.98 18.72 3.58
CA LYS A 27 3.75 17.32 3.87
C LYS A 27 2.75 16.88 2.82
N SER A 28 3.27 16.50 1.65
CA SER A 28 2.53 15.90 0.55
C SER A 28 1.44 15.04 1.15
N SER A 29 0.18 15.45 0.94
CA SER A 29 -0.95 14.68 1.45
C SER A 29 -0.90 13.34 0.74
N LEU A 30 -0.59 12.28 1.49
CA LEU A 30 -0.50 10.94 0.94
C LEU A 30 -1.83 10.60 0.25
N ILE A 31 -1.77 10.38 -1.06
CA ILE A 31 -2.92 9.92 -1.84
C ILE A 31 -3.06 8.42 -1.62
N TRP A 32 -4.15 8.03 -0.98
CA TRP A 32 -4.48 6.65 -0.71
C TRP A 32 -5.35 6.07 -1.82
N THR A 33 -4.89 4.97 -2.39
CA THR A 33 -5.57 4.26 -3.47
C THR A 33 -5.99 2.87 -2.98
N PRO A 34 -7.24 2.46 -3.17
CA PRO A 34 -7.66 1.11 -2.82
C PRO A 34 -6.97 0.08 -3.73
N MET A 35 -6.58 -1.05 -3.13
CA MET A 35 -6.25 -2.24 -3.91
C MET A 35 -7.51 -2.72 -4.63
N ARG A 36 -7.35 -3.18 -5.87
CA ARG A 36 -8.43 -3.71 -6.68
C ARG A 36 -8.61 -5.19 -6.38
N THR A 37 -9.84 -5.67 -6.46
CA THR A 37 -10.19 -7.07 -6.27
C THR A 37 -10.40 -7.74 -7.61
N VAL A 38 -9.72 -8.85 -7.84
CA VAL A 38 -9.99 -9.78 -8.93
C VAL A 38 -10.56 -11.05 -8.35
N VAL A 39 -11.74 -11.42 -8.81
CA VAL A 39 -12.46 -12.63 -8.39
C VAL A 39 -12.43 -13.64 -9.53
N LEU A 40 -12.04 -14.86 -9.23
CA LEU A 40 -12.12 -15.99 -10.15
C LEU A 40 -13.07 -17.05 -9.57
N ASN A 41 -13.64 -17.88 -10.46
CA ASN A 41 -14.51 -19.01 -10.09
C ASN A 41 -15.74 -18.63 -9.23
N SER A 42 -16.25 -17.41 -9.40
CA SER A 42 -17.50 -16.97 -8.77
C SER A 42 -18.21 -15.93 -9.60
N THR A 43 -19.53 -16.03 -9.67
CA THR A 43 -20.42 -15.02 -10.26
C THR A 43 -21.06 -14.13 -9.20
N ASN A 44 -20.89 -14.46 -7.91
CA ASN A 44 -21.58 -13.78 -6.81
C ASN A 44 -20.78 -12.58 -6.29
N PHE A 45 -19.47 -12.52 -6.57
CA PHE A 45 -18.60 -11.44 -6.14
C PHE A 45 -18.03 -10.72 -7.36
N PRO A 46 -18.23 -9.40 -7.48
CA PRO A 46 -17.73 -8.64 -8.61
C PRO A 46 -16.21 -8.45 -8.51
N SER A 47 -15.55 -8.38 -9.67
CA SER A 47 -14.18 -7.87 -9.76
C SER A 47 -14.21 -6.35 -9.95
N THR A 48 -13.28 -5.66 -9.30
CA THR A 48 -12.99 -4.24 -9.57
C THR A 48 -11.68 -4.07 -10.35
N GLY A 49 -10.87 -5.12 -10.46
CA GLY A 49 -9.68 -5.13 -11.28
C GLY A 49 -9.95 -5.27 -12.79
N THR A 50 -9.00 -4.84 -13.60
CA THR A 50 -9.07 -4.86 -15.07
C THR A 50 -8.75 -6.25 -15.64
N ALA A 51 -9.04 -6.44 -16.94
CA ALA A 51 -8.65 -7.67 -17.65
C ALA A 51 -7.13 -7.86 -17.70
N GLU A 52 -6.34 -6.78 -17.83
CA GLU A 52 -4.88 -6.83 -17.77
C GLU A 52 -4.42 -7.35 -16.39
N GLU A 53 -4.95 -6.77 -15.32
CA GLU A 53 -4.64 -7.17 -13.95
C GLU A 53 -5.02 -8.63 -13.67
N GLN A 54 -6.15 -9.07 -14.20
CA GLN A 54 -6.56 -10.48 -14.10
C GLN A 54 -5.53 -11.40 -14.76
N GLN A 55 -4.98 -11.04 -15.93
CA GLN A 55 -3.96 -11.85 -16.59
C GLN A 55 -2.62 -11.83 -15.82
N ILE A 56 -2.21 -10.66 -15.32
CA ILE A 56 -1.03 -10.53 -14.46
C ILE A 56 -1.16 -11.46 -13.25
N LEU A 57 -2.28 -11.39 -12.53
CA LEU A 57 -2.49 -12.21 -11.34
C LEU A 57 -2.55 -13.70 -11.65
N LYS A 58 -3.15 -14.12 -12.78
CA LYS A 58 -3.13 -15.52 -13.23
C LYS A 58 -1.70 -16.02 -13.47
N GLN A 59 -0.82 -15.17 -14.00
CA GLN A 59 0.58 -15.51 -14.17
C GLN A 59 1.30 -15.61 -12.81
N LEU A 60 1.17 -14.56 -11.97
CA LEU A 60 1.87 -14.46 -10.69
C LEU A 60 1.46 -15.55 -9.69
N TRP A 61 0.20 -15.97 -9.72
CA TRP A 61 -0.38 -16.94 -8.79
C TRP A 61 -0.71 -18.27 -9.45
N SER A 62 -0.13 -18.56 -10.63
CA SER A 62 -0.40 -19.79 -11.40
C SER A 62 -0.26 -21.08 -10.58
N GLU A 63 0.77 -21.17 -9.77
CA GLU A 63 1.03 -22.32 -8.90
C GLU A 63 -0.07 -22.48 -7.83
N ASP A 64 -0.46 -21.40 -7.15
CA ASP A 64 -1.51 -21.41 -6.14
C ASP A 64 -2.90 -21.66 -6.76
N LEU A 65 -3.14 -21.12 -7.96
CA LEU A 65 -4.35 -21.37 -8.75
C LEU A 65 -4.47 -22.84 -9.16
N SER A 66 -3.37 -23.52 -9.45
CA SER A 66 -3.38 -24.96 -9.77
C SER A 66 -3.81 -25.84 -8.60
N ARG A 67 -3.68 -25.34 -7.36
CA ARG A 67 -4.03 -26.02 -6.11
C ARG A 67 -5.40 -25.65 -5.54
N VAL A 68 -6.18 -24.83 -6.24
CA VAL A 68 -7.51 -24.42 -5.78
C VAL A 68 -8.38 -25.66 -5.61
N ARG A 69 -8.94 -25.80 -4.41
CA ARG A 69 -9.81 -26.93 -4.06
C ARG A 69 -11.08 -26.92 -4.91
N ARG A 70 -11.69 -28.11 -5.04
CA ARG A 70 -12.94 -28.32 -5.78
C ARG A 70 -14.00 -28.91 -4.86
N ASN A 71 -15.25 -28.55 -5.08
CA ASN A 71 -16.43 -29.22 -4.53
C ASN A 71 -17.39 -29.67 -5.66
N VAL A 72 -18.56 -30.18 -5.30
CA VAL A 72 -19.58 -30.66 -6.26
C VAL A 72 -20.07 -29.59 -7.25
N ARG A 73 -19.92 -28.30 -6.94
CA ARG A 73 -20.28 -27.15 -7.78
C ARG A 73 -19.12 -26.61 -8.61
N GLY A 74 -17.91 -27.18 -8.48
CA GLY A 74 -16.71 -26.73 -9.20
C GLY A 74 -15.60 -26.23 -8.29
N LEU A 75 -14.69 -25.43 -8.85
CA LEU A 75 -13.60 -24.82 -8.10
C LEU A 75 -14.16 -23.83 -7.07
N TYR A 76 -13.54 -23.76 -5.89
CA TYR A 76 -13.87 -22.71 -4.93
C TYR A 76 -13.54 -21.32 -5.51
N PRO A 77 -14.28 -20.27 -5.09
CA PRO A 77 -13.92 -18.90 -5.39
C PRO A 77 -12.47 -18.58 -5.01
N VAL A 78 -11.84 -17.76 -5.84
CA VAL A 78 -10.52 -17.20 -5.58
C VAL A 78 -10.65 -15.69 -5.54
N PHE A 79 -10.12 -15.09 -4.49
CA PHE A 79 -10.04 -13.65 -4.32
C PHE A 79 -8.59 -13.23 -4.37
N LEU A 80 -8.30 -12.28 -5.25
CA LEU A 80 -6.99 -11.70 -5.42
C LEU A 80 -7.11 -10.21 -5.19
N LEU A 81 -6.18 -9.65 -4.42
CA LEU A 81 -6.02 -8.21 -4.31
C LEU A 81 -4.79 -7.80 -5.11
N ILE A 82 -4.87 -6.67 -5.80
CA ILE A 82 -3.76 -6.10 -6.55
C ILE A 82 -3.66 -4.60 -6.33
N GLY A 83 -2.43 -4.14 -6.16
CA GLY A 83 -2.07 -2.77 -6.45
C GLY A 83 -0.73 -2.69 -7.15
N ASP A 84 -0.42 -1.50 -7.63
CA ASP A 84 0.82 -1.25 -8.34
C ASP A 84 1.29 0.19 -8.19
N VAL A 85 2.60 0.36 -8.31
CA VAL A 85 3.28 1.64 -8.37
C VAL A 85 4.32 1.61 -9.48
N ARG A 86 4.72 2.78 -9.98
CA ARG A 86 5.78 2.90 -10.98
C ARG A 86 7.11 3.28 -10.31
N LYS A 87 8.17 2.54 -10.63
CA LYS A 87 9.58 2.86 -10.34
C LYS A 87 10.29 3.03 -11.69
N GLY A 88 10.30 4.25 -12.20
CA GLY A 88 10.78 4.56 -13.56
C GLY A 88 9.93 3.85 -14.64
N PRO A 89 10.54 3.12 -15.59
CA PRO A 89 9.81 2.42 -16.65
C PRO A 89 9.14 1.12 -16.18
N ARG A 90 9.48 0.63 -14.98
CA ARG A 90 8.97 -0.63 -14.43
C ARG A 90 7.83 -0.39 -13.46
N ARG A 91 6.91 -1.37 -13.38
CA ARG A 91 5.89 -1.42 -12.33
C ARG A 91 6.38 -2.34 -11.22
N ILE A 92 5.93 -2.06 -10.00
CA ILE A 92 6.03 -3.00 -8.89
C ILE A 92 4.59 -3.37 -8.55
N ILE A 93 4.26 -4.64 -8.78
CA ILE A 93 2.96 -5.21 -8.45
C ILE A 93 3.05 -5.77 -7.05
N PHE A 94 2.06 -5.46 -6.21
CA PHE A 94 1.87 -6.11 -4.93
C PHE A 94 0.49 -6.74 -4.92
N SER A 95 0.43 -7.99 -4.47
CA SER A 95 -0.80 -8.77 -4.55
C SER A 95 -0.95 -9.77 -3.42
N MET A 96 -2.19 -10.16 -3.14
CA MET A 96 -2.52 -11.18 -2.16
C MET A 96 -3.46 -12.21 -2.77
N PHE A 97 -3.40 -13.43 -2.25
CA PHE A 97 -4.21 -14.57 -2.70
C PHE A 97 -5.01 -15.13 -1.54
N SER A 98 -6.31 -15.35 -1.77
CA SER A 98 -7.18 -16.07 -0.84
C SER A 98 -8.10 -17.03 -1.59
N SER A 99 -8.18 -18.26 -1.11
CA SER A 99 -9.16 -19.25 -1.51
C SER A 99 -9.37 -20.25 -0.38
N ALA A 100 -10.49 -20.97 -0.39
CA ALA A 100 -10.83 -21.93 0.65
C ALA A 100 -9.72 -23.00 0.80
N GLY A 101 -9.15 -23.08 2.01
CA GLY A 101 -8.10 -24.04 2.34
C GLY A 101 -6.71 -23.72 1.79
N SER A 102 -6.49 -22.47 1.36
CA SER A 102 -5.15 -21.93 1.10
C SER A 102 -4.44 -21.57 2.41
N GLU A 103 -3.13 -21.77 2.45
CA GLU A 103 -2.26 -21.38 3.57
C GLU A 103 -1.71 -19.94 3.42
N ARG A 104 -2.20 -19.18 2.42
CA ARG A 104 -1.72 -17.81 2.16
C ARG A 104 -2.29 -16.78 3.12
N CYS A 105 -3.36 -17.12 3.83
CA CYS A 105 -4.06 -16.24 4.75
C CYS A 105 -4.57 -17.02 5.95
N ASP A 106 -4.30 -16.50 7.15
CA ASP A 106 -4.98 -16.90 8.36
C ASP A 106 -6.35 -16.21 8.42
N PRO A 107 -7.43 -16.95 8.75
CA PRO A 107 -8.77 -16.40 8.79
C PRO A 107 -8.90 -15.32 9.89
N PRO A 108 -9.89 -14.41 9.77
CA PRO A 108 -10.19 -13.48 10.85
C PRO A 108 -10.56 -14.24 12.13
N ALA A 109 -10.28 -13.63 13.29
CA ALA A 109 -10.70 -14.18 14.56
C ALA A 109 -12.23 -14.27 14.63
N ASN A 110 -12.75 -15.41 15.07
CA ASN A 110 -14.18 -15.75 15.02
C ASN A 110 -14.84 -15.92 16.41
N GLY A 111 -14.31 -15.25 17.44
CA GLY A 111 -14.89 -15.25 18.79
C GLY A 111 -16.03 -14.25 18.97
N ALA A 112 -16.86 -14.42 20.00
CA ALA A 112 -18.00 -13.54 20.30
C ALA A 112 -17.63 -12.06 20.55
N SER A 113 -16.38 -11.82 20.95
CA SER A 113 -15.81 -10.48 21.16
C SER A 113 -14.97 -9.99 19.97
N SER A 114 -14.88 -10.75 18.88
CA SER A 114 -14.12 -10.38 17.70
C SER A 114 -14.95 -9.45 16.83
N HIS A 115 -14.39 -8.31 16.48
CA HIS A 115 -15.04 -7.30 15.65
C HIS A 115 -14.30 -7.07 14.33
N ASP A 116 -13.13 -7.68 14.18
CA ASP A 116 -12.29 -7.53 13.00
C ASP A 116 -12.58 -8.62 11.97
N ILE A 117 -12.69 -8.19 10.72
CA ILE A 117 -13.03 -9.03 9.58
C ILE A 117 -11.83 -9.27 8.65
N TYR A 118 -10.67 -8.70 8.98
CA TYR A 118 -9.47 -8.88 8.18
C TYR A 118 -8.79 -10.23 8.46
N SER A 119 -8.28 -10.84 7.40
CA SER A 119 -7.37 -11.99 7.44
C SER A 119 -5.93 -11.51 7.52
N MET A 120 -5.04 -12.30 8.11
CA MET A 120 -3.59 -12.04 8.06
C MET A 120 -2.98 -12.82 6.90
N CYS A 121 -2.49 -12.13 5.88
CA CYS A 121 -2.05 -12.73 4.63
C CYS A 121 -0.59 -12.43 4.29
N ASN A 122 -0.05 -13.24 3.38
CA ASN A 122 1.20 -12.93 2.70
C ASN A 122 0.95 -11.95 1.53
N MET A 123 1.70 -10.86 1.49
CA MET A 123 1.76 -9.93 0.37
C MET A 123 2.90 -10.34 -0.56
N ARG A 124 2.59 -10.70 -1.81
CA ARG A 124 3.58 -10.94 -2.86
C ARG A 124 3.95 -9.64 -3.55
N VAL A 125 5.22 -9.26 -3.53
CA VAL A 125 5.78 -8.09 -4.23
C VAL A 125 6.61 -8.57 -5.42
N THR A 126 6.31 -8.05 -6.60
CA THR A 126 6.89 -8.50 -7.87
C THR A 126 7.23 -7.32 -8.79
N PRO A 127 8.50 -7.19 -9.24
CA PRO A 127 8.85 -6.32 -10.35
C PRO A 127 8.18 -6.79 -11.65
N TRP A 128 7.62 -5.85 -12.41
CA TRP A 128 6.85 -6.15 -13.62
C TRP A 128 7.28 -5.30 -14.84
N PRO A 129 7.43 -5.91 -16.03
CA PRO A 129 7.32 -7.35 -16.32
C PRO A 129 8.43 -8.17 -15.66
N GLN A 130 8.16 -9.44 -15.37
CA GLN A 130 9.15 -10.34 -14.78
C GLN A 130 10.27 -10.60 -15.79
N SER A 131 11.47 -10.08 -15.51
CA SER A 131 12.65 -10.25 -16.37
C SER A 131 13.83 -10.82 -15.60
N ASN A 132 13.61 -11.80 -14.70
CA ASN A 132 14.56 -12.41 -13.73
C ASN A 132 14.45 -11.91 -12.28
N GLY A 133 13.48 -11.03 -11.98
CA GLY A 133 13.25 -10.54 -10.62
C GLY A 133 12.64 -11.61 -9.71
N LYS A 134 13.25 -11.84 -8.54
CA LYS A 134 12.69 -12.71 -7.50
C LYS A 134 11.42 -12.06 -6.95
N GLN A 135 10.28 -12.76 -7.05
CA GLN A 135 9.09 -12.38 -6.29
C GLN A 135 9.35 -12.62 -4.80
N THR A 136 8.89 -11.71 -3.95
CA THR A 136 9.07 -11.81 -2.50
C THR A 136 7.71 -11.86 -1.82
N ASP A 137 7.49 -12.89 -1.01
CA ASP A 137 6.31 -13.00 -0.17
C ASP A 137 6.63 -12.42 1.21
N LEU A 138 5.91 -11.38 1.62
CA LEU A 138 6.06 -10.68 2.89
C LEU A 138 4.90 -11.07 3.82
N PRO A 139 5.16 -11.58 5.04
CA PRO A 139 4.10 -12.05 5.91
C PRO A 139 3.41 -10.90 6.67
N ASN A 140 2.29 -11.23 7.32
CA ASN A 140 1.60 -10.40 8.30
C ASN A 140 1.00 -9.10 7.73
N TYR A 141 0.38 -9.15 6.55
CA TYR A 141 -0.41 -8.05 6.00
C TYR A 141 -1.90 -8.32 6.16
N CYS A 142 -2.65 -7.37 6.72
CA CYS A 142 -4.08 -7.49 6.85
C CYS A 142 -4.78 -7.41 5.50
N ALA A 143 -5.79 -8.26 5.27
CA ALA A 143 -6.55 -8.29 4.04
C ALA A 143 -8.04 -8.46 4.27
N ILE A 144 -8.85 -7.76 3.49
CA ILE A 144 -10.31 -7.94 3.44
C ILE A 144 -10.68 -8.27 2.01
N PHE A 145 -11.37 -9.39 1.82
CA PHE A 145 -11.79 -9.91 0.51
C PHE A 145 -13.31 -10.04 0.43
N GLY A 146 -13.87 -9.90 -0.77
CA GLY A 146 -15.28 -10.20 -1.05
C GLY A 146 -16.30 -9.22 -0.45
N GLU A 147 -15.87 -8.33 0.42
CA GLU A 147 -16.69 -7.26 0.98
C GLU A 147 -16.82 -6.07 0.04
N LYS A 148 -17.85 -5.26 0.27
CA LYS A 148 -17.99 -3.99 -0.42
C LYS A 148 -16.91 -3.00 0.07
N PRO A 149 -16.33 -2.15 -0.79
CA PRO A 149 -15.24 -1.24 -0.41
C PRO A 149 -15.55 -0.29 0.76
N GLU A 150 -16.82 0.08 0.94
CA GLU A 150 -17.30 0.90 2.06
C GLU A 150 -17.28 0.17 3.41
N ILE A 151 -17.39 -1.17 3.40
CA ILE A 151 -17.31 -2.03 4.58
C ILE A 151 -15.86 -2.30 4.91
N GLY A 152 -15.06 -2.72 3.92
CA GLY A 152 -13.68 -3.11 4.17
C GLY A 152 -12.83 -3.09 2.90
N ARG A 153 -11.62 -2.54 3.02
CA ARG A 153 -10.65 -2.49 1.92
C ARG A 153 -9.22 -2.32 2.43
N ILE A 154 -8.27 -2.70 1.59
CA ILE A 154 -6.86 -2.35 1.75
C ILE A 154 -6.57 -1.17 0.84
N GLU A 155 -5.81 -0.20 1.33
CA GLU A 155 -5.33 0.94 0.56
C GLU A 155 -3.81 1.03 0.61
N TYR A 156 -3.24 1.68 -0.39
CA TYR A 156 -1.82 1.99 -0.45
C TYR A 156 -1.57 3.42 -0.88
N SER A 157 -0.42 3.96 -0.48
CA SER A 157 0.12 5.24 -0.96
C SER A 157 1.58 5.05 -1.31
N PHE A 158 2.05 5.70 -2.37
CA PHE A 158 3.45 5.65 -2.78
C PHE A 158 4.12 7.01 -2.62
N ASP A 159 5.23 7.02 -1.89
CA ASP A 159 6.15 8.15 -1.85
C ASP A 159 7.32 7.86 -2.83
N PRO A 160 7.37 8.53 -3.99
CA PRO A 160 8.44 8.32 -4.96
C PRO A 160 9.78 8.89 -4.52
N THR A 161 9.80 9.87 -3.62
CA THR A 161 11.01 10.50 -3.10
C THR A 161 11.70 9.59 -2.09
N LEU A 162 10.93 8.99 -1.18
CA LEU A 162 11.44 8.04 -0.20
C LEU A 162 11.49 6.60 -0.71
N GLN A 163 10.92 6.35 -1.89
CA GLN A 163 10.71 5.03 -2.47
C GLN A 163 10.01 4.07 -1.50
N THR A 164 8.96 4.57 -0.83
CA THR A 164 8.21 3.79 0.16
C THR A 164 6.76 3.63 -0.24
N ILE A 165 6.25 2.40 -0.10
CA ILE A 165 4.82 2.11 -0.19
C ILE A 165 4.28 1.97 1.23
N ASN A 166 3.32 2.80 1.60
CA ASN A 166 2.56 2.63 2.83
C ASN A 166 1.27 1.87 2.52
N PHE A 167 0.90 0.94 3.38
CA PHE A 167 -0.33 0.16 3.32
C PHE A 167 -1.15 0.44 4.57
N ARG A 168 -2.47 0.45 4.41
CA ARG A 168 -3.40 0.49 5.53
C ARG A 168 -4.65 -0.32 5.23
N THR A 169 -5.31 -0.76 6.29
CA THR A 169 -6.62 -1.41 6.19
C THR A 169 -7.68 -0.47 6.75
N VAL A 170 -8.77 -0.32 6.01
CA VAL A 170 -9.96 0.43 6.43
C VAL A 170 -11.08 -0.55 6.63
N GLN A 171 -11.67 -0.55 7.81
CA GLN A 171 -12.80 -1.39 8.21
C GLN A 171 -13.88 -0.51 8.85
N TYR A 172 -15.10 -0.60 8.36
CA TYR A 172 -16.24 0.22 8.79
C TYR A 172 -15.93 1.73 8.83
N GLY A 173 -15.19 2.21 7.82
CA GLY A 173 -14.77 3.61 7.71
C GLY A 173 -13.63 4.03 8.65
N LYS A 174 -13.06 3.12 9.45
CA LYS A 174 -11.95 3.39 10.38
C LYS A 174 -10.66 2.71 9.94
N ILE A 175 -9.53 3.38 10.15
CA ILE A 175 -8.21 2.78 9.93
C ILE A 175 -7.90 1.81 11.06
N VAL A 176 -7.54 0.57 10.72
CA VAL A 176 -7.03 -0.45 11.63
C VAL A 176 -5.54 -0.20 11.81
N GLN A 177 -5.11 0.31 12.97
CA GLN A 177 -3.77 0.89 13.14
C GLN A 177 -2.67 -0.17 13.09
N GLU A 178 -2.91 -1.33 13.68
CA GLU A 178 -2.03 -2.50 13.71
C GLU A 178 -1.76 -3.07 12.31
N CYS A 179 -2.63 -2.79 11.34
CA CYS A 179 -2.49 -3.22 9.95
C CYS A 179 -1.64 -2.28 9.10
N ASN A 180 -1.24 -1.12 9.63
CA ASN A 180 -0.40 -0.18 8.90
C ASN A 180 1.00 -0.79 8.70
N LYS A 181 1.46 -0.81 7.44
CA LYS A 181 2.79 -1.32 7.06
C LYS A 181 3.47 -0.35 6.11
N THR A 182 4.78 -0.25 6.23
CA THR A 182 5.62 0.48 5.26
C THR A 182 6.58 -0.50 4.63
N LEU A 183 6.62 -0.51 3.30
CA LEU A 183 7.59 -1.23 2.50
C LEU A 183 8.53 -0.22 1.87
N LYS A 184 9.83 -0.34 2.16
CA LYS A 184 10.87 0.39 1.44
C LYS A 184 11.27 -0.40 0.20
N LEU A 185 11.34 0.28 -0.94
CA LEU A 185 11.74 -0.30 -2.21
C LEU A 185 13.23 -0.02 -2.44
N ASP A 186 14.06 -1.02 -2.25
CA ASP A 186 15.49 -0.94 -2.60
C ASP A 186 15.69 -0.90 -4.13
#